data_AF-A0A962ABN3-F1
#
_entry.id   AF-A0A962ABN3-F1
#
_cell.length_a   1.000
_cell.length_b   1.000
_cell.length_c   1.000
_cell.angle_alpha   90.00
_cell.angle_beta   90.00
_cell.angle_gamma   90.00
#
_symmetry.space_group_name_H-M   'P 1'
#
loop_
_entity.id
_entity.type
_entity.pdbx_description
1 polymer ?
#
loop_
_entity_poly.entity_id
_entity_poly.type
_entity_poly.pdbx_seq_one_letter_code
_entity_poly.pdbx_strand_id
1 'polypeptide(L)'
;MDDIIDVESRAKLPVAESTAPASAAAFHPEIQDSGRNAVFAALVKGDSDITGLVAYSIFKQNELDWLQEFRSAKGREPSEGEADSYIIGESTPRRLATYRHLADATLSGNGPDVANGGPSAPRAVALHQQPSKAASGGFGMSAIVYFILTIVLLVVVYYAARYGVPKVGG
;
A
#
# COMPACT_ATOMS: atom_id res chain seq x y z
N MET A 1 16.90 -69.25 40.72
CA MET A 1 15.63 -68.64 41.16
C MET A 1 15.09 -67.86 39.99
N ASP A 2 14.40 -68.61 39.15
CA ASP A 2 13.38 -68.14 38.24
C ASP A 2 12.32 -67.37 39.04
N ASP A 3 11.81 -66.27 38.48
CA ASP A 3 10.36 -66.16 38.37
C ASP A 3 9.97 -65.18 37.26
N ILE A 4 9.17 -65.76 36.37
CA ILE A 4 8.48 -65.22 35.23
C ILE A 4 7.07 -64.90 35.73
N ILE A 5 6.58 -63.69 35.50
CA ILE A 5 5.14 -63.35 35.51
C ILE A 5 4.96 -62.53 34.23
N ASP A 6 4.60 -63.12 33.09
CA ASP A 6 3.25 -63.52 32.65
C ASP A 6 2.27 -62.33 32.69
N VAL A 7 2.14 -61.57 31.60
CA VAL A 7 1.16 -61.73 30.49
C VAL A 7 -0.18 -61.02 30.75
N GLU A 8 -0.54 -60.19 29.76
CA GLU A 8 -1.87 -59.70 29.39
C GLU A 8 -2.78 -59.06 30.45
N SER A 9 -2.87 -57.73 30.39
CA SER A 9 -4.19 -57.10 30.46
C SER A 9 -4.39 -56.13 29.30
N ARG A 10 -5.04 -56.67 28.27
CA ARG A 10 -5.65 -55.97 27.14
C ARG A 10 -6.81 -55.12 27.66
N ALA A 11 -6.53 -53.90 28.12
CA ALA A 11 -7.55 -52.88 28.31
C ALA A 11 -7.68 -52.06 27.02
N LYS A 12 -8.70 -52.44 26.25
CA LYS A 12 -9.14 -51.86 24.99
C LYS A 12 -10.03 -50.63 25.29
N LEU A 13 -9.76 -49.52 24.57
CA LEU A 13 -10.59 -48.32 24.28
C LEU A 13 -10.41 -47.06 25.17
N PRO A 14 -10.70 -45.85 24.65
CA PRO A 14 -11.02 -45.47 23.26
C PRO A 14 -10.00 -44.48 22.65
N VAL A 15 -9.99 -44.47 21.32
CA VAL A 15 -9.53 -43.37 20.47
C VAL A 15 -10.20 -42.10 20.97
N ALA A 16 -9.47 -41.29 21.74
CA ALA A 16 -9.78 -39.88 21.87
C ALA A 16 -9.39 -39.27 20.54
N GLU A 17 -10.39 -39.24 19.66
CA GLU A 17 -10.46 -38.33 18.53
C GLU A 17 -10.19 -36.94 19.11
N SER A 18 -8.93 -36.52 19.06
CA SER A 18 -8.52 -35.15 19.34
C SER A 18 -8.99 -34.32 18.15
N THR A 19 -10.30 -34.20 18.02
CA THR A 19 -10.98 -33.15 17.27
C THR A 19 -10.76 -31.86 18.05
N ALA A 20 -9.50 -31.42 18.09
CA ALA A 20 -9.21 -30.02 18.30
C ALA A 20 -9.78 -29.36 17.04
N PRO A 21 -10.86 -28.54 17.14
CA PRO A 21 -11.19 -27.68 16.02
C PRO A 21 -9.91 -26.89 15.76
N ALA A 22 -9.46 -26.91 14.50
CA ALA A 22 -8.46 -25.99 14.01
C ALA A 22 -8.89 -24.61 14.49
N SER A 23 -8.24 -24.15 15.56
CA SER A 23 -8.54 -22.89 16.20
C SER A 23 -8.35 -21.88 15.10
N ALA A 24 -9.46 -21.35 14.61
CA ALA A 24 -9.48 -20.19 13.75
C ALA A 24 -8.45 -19.23 14.32
N ALA A 25 -7.44 -18.95 13.51
CA ALA A 25 -6.28 -18.16 13.86
C ALA A 25 -6.73 -17.01 14.74
N ALA A 26 -6.43 -17.12 16.03
CA ALA A 26 -6.49 -15.99 16.93
C ALA A 26 -5.43 -15.06 16.35
N PHE A 27 -5.87 -14.04 15.60
CA PHE A 27 -5.03 -12.90 15.29
C PHE A 27 -4.52 -12.45 16.66
N HIS A 28 -3.24 -12.62 16.94
CA HIS A 28 -2.56 -12.07 18.10
C HIS A 28 -2.06 -10.68 17.66
N PRO A 29 -2.90 -9.62 17.77
CA PRO A 29 -2.51 -8.28 17.32
C PRO A 29 -1.31 -7.75 18.12
N GLU A 30 -1.12 -8.21 19.35
CA GLU A 30 -0.09 -7.71 20.26
C GLU A 30 1.33 -7.99 19.77
N ILE A 31 1.59 -9.17 19.18
CA ILE A 31 2.93 -9.53 18.68
C ILE A 31 3.23 -8.74 17.39
N GLN A 32 2.23 -8.62 16.50
CA GLN A 32 2.34 -7.82 15.28
C GLN A 32 2.54 -6.33 15.59
N ASP A 33 1.90 -5.81 16.63
CA ASP A 33 2.10 -4.43 17.09
C ASP A 33 3.46 -4.26 17.78
N SER A 34 3.91 -5.23 18.56
CA SER A 34 5.21 -5.17 19.25
C SER A 34 6.39 -5.08 18.27
N GLY A 35 6.39 -5.89 17.20
CA GLY A 35 7.42 -5.85 16.16
C GLY A 35 7.43 -4.54 15.37
N ARG A 36 6.25 -4.06 14.95
CA ARG A 36 6.13 -2.79 14.20
C ARG A 36 6.46 -1.57 15.06
N ASN A 37 6.06 -1.58 16.33
CA ASN A 37 6.41 -0.55 17.29
C ASN A 37 7.93 -0.51 17.54
N ALA A 38 8.61 -1.64 17.52
CA ALA A 38 10.07 -1.69 17.62
C ALA A 38 10.76 -1.04 16.41
N VAL A 39 10.26 -1.26 15.18
CA VAL A 39 10.80 -0.60 13.97
C VAL A 39 10.59 0.91 14.02
N PHE A 40 9.40 1.36 14.44
CA PHE A 40 9.13 2.79 14.63
C PHE A 40 10.10 3.42 15.63
N ALA A 41 10.26 2.79 16.81
CA ALA A 41 11.18 3.27 17.85
C ALA A 41 12.65 3.28 17.39
N ALA A 42 13.04 2.35 16.51
CA ALA A 42 14.38 2.31 15.95
C ALA A 42 14.61 3.37 14.86
N LEU A 43 13.56 3.76 14.12
CA LEU A 43 13.63 4.75 13.05
C LEU A 43 13.41 6.18 13.51
N VAL A 44 12.58 6.42 14.53
CA VAL A 44 12.10 7.75 14.91
C VAL A 44 12.65 8.14 16.28
N LYS A 45 13.48 9.18 16.34
CA LYS A 45 14.09 9.66 17.59
C LYS A 45 13.19 10.61 18.40
N GLY A 46 12.07 11.04 17.82
CA GLY A 46 11.08 11.91 18.44
C GLY A 46 10.19 12.58 17.39
N ASP A 47 9.16 13.30 17.84
CA ASP A 47 8.12 13.86 16.95
C ASP A 47 8.64 14.90 15.94
N SER A 48 9.81 15.48 16.20
CA SER A 48 10.49 16.41 15.30
C SER A 48 11.48 15.74 14.34
N ASP A 49 11.69 14.42 14.44
CA ASP A 49 12.56 13.66 13.54
C ASP A 49 11.83 13.37 12.22
N ILE A 50 11.69 14.40 11.38
CA ILE A 50 11.01 14.31 10.08
C ILE A 50 11.65 13.22 9.21
N THR A 51 12.98 13.14 9.19
CA THR A 51 13.70 12.08 8.46
C THR A 51 13.31 10.70 8.97
N GLY A 52 13.19 10.51 10.29
CA GLY A 52 12.71 9.26 10.88
C GLY A 52 11.27 8.93 10.50
N LEU A 53 10.36 9.91 10.56
CA LEU A 53 8.96 9.73 10.18
C LEU A 53 8.80 9.37 8.71
N VAL A 54 9.56 10.02 7.83
CA VAL A 54 9.60 9.67 6.40
C VAL A 54 10.20 8.27 6.20
N ALA A 55 11.29 7.94 6.90
CA ALA A 55 11.89 6.61 6.82
C ALA A 55 10.89 5.51 7.23
N TYR A 56 10.11 5.75 8.29
CA TYR A 56 9.05 4.83 8.70
C TYR A 56 7.95 4.70 7.64
N SER A 57 7.56 5.79 6.98
CA SER A 57 6.59 5.72 5.88
C SER A 57 7.09 4.87 4.70
N ILE A 58 8.38 4.95 4.38
CA ILE A 58 9.01 4.12 3.33
C ILE A 58 9.03 2.65 3.75
N PHE A 59 9.35 2.35 5.00
CA PHE A 59 9.23 0.99 5.54
C PHE A 59 7.81 0.44 5.38
N LYS A 60 6.78 1.25 5.71
CA LYS A 60 5.37 0.83 5.57
C LYS A 60 4.97 0.60 4.11
N GLN A 61 5.51 1.37 3.16
CA GLN A 61 5.31 1.10 1.73
C GLN A 61 5.92 -0.26 1.33
N ASN A 62 7.15 -0.52 1.75
CA ASN A 62 7.81 -1.81 1.49
C ASN A 62 7.07 -3.00 2.12
N GLU A 63 6.44 -2.81 3.29
CA GLU A 63 5.60 -3.84 3.93
C GLU A 63 4.35 -4.13 3.09
N LEU A 64 3.70 -3.11 2.54
CA LEU A 64 2.54 -3.28 1.66
C LEU A 64 2.91 -4.00 0.36
N ASP A 65 4.03 -3.65 -0.25
CA ASP A 65 4.54 -4.30 -1.46
C ASP A 65 4.82 -5.78 -1.19
N TRP A 66 5.51 -6.07 -0.08
CA TRP A 66 5.74 -7.44 0.36
C TRP A 66 4.44 -8.22 0.59
N LEU A 67 3.43 -7.62 1.26
CA LEU A 67 2.13 -8.25 1.47
C LEU A 67 1.41 -8.56 0.14
N GLN A 68 1.51 -7.66 -0.84
CA GLN A 68 0.91 -7.87 -2.16
C GLN A 68 1.62 -9.01 -2.91
N GLU A 69 2.95 -9.00 -2.95
CA GLU A 69 3.75 -10.05 -3.57
C GLU A 69 3.54 -11.41 -2.90
N PHE A 70 3.50 -11.44 -1.57
CA PHE A 70 3.27 -12.66 -0.80
C PHE A 70 1.90 -13.27 -1.14
N ARG A 71 0.83 -12.46 -1.14
CA ARG A 71 -0.51 -12.91 -1.51
C ARG A 71 -0.57 -13.41 -2.94
N SER A 72 0.09 -12.71 -3.88
CA SER A 72 0.18 -13.15 -5.28
C SER A 72 0.92 -14.47 -5.43
N ALA A 73 1.98 -14.70 -4.65
CA ALA A 73 2.82 -15.89 -4.75
C ALA A 73 2.24 -17.11 -4.02
N LYS A 74 1.53 -16.90 -2.91
CA LYS A 74 1.05 -17.98 -2.02
C LYS A 74 -0.47 -18.19 -2.06
N GLY A 75 -1.23 -17.25 -2.61
CA GLY A 75 -2.70 -17.31 -2.64
C GLY A 75 -3.36 -17.21 -1.27
N ARG A 76 -2.62 -16.76 -0.24
CA ARG A 76 -3.10 -16.57 1.13
C ARG A 76 -2.37 -15.41 1.81
N GLU A 77 -2.89 -14.99 2.96
CA GLU A 77 -2.21 -14.06 3.87
C GLU A 77 -0.98 -14.72 4.53
N PRO A 78 0.10 -13.99 4.84
CA PRO A 78 1.19 -14.51 5.66
C PRO A 78 0.69 -14.89 7.06
N SER A 79 1.28 -15.95 7.59
CA SER A 79 1.14 -16.32 9.00
C SER A 79 1.94 -15.37 9.88
N GLU A 80 1.68 -15.40 11.18
CA GLU A 80 2.37 -14.57 12.17
C GLU A 80 3.90 -14.78 12.13
N GLY A 81 4.38 -16.02 12.11
CA GLY A 81 5.82 -16.29 12.02
C GLY A 81 6.47 -15.81 10.71
N GLU A 82 5.71 -15.76 9.61
CA GLU A 82 6.19 -15.21 8.33
C GLU A 82 6.27 -13.68 8.38
N ALA A 83 5.27 -13.03 9.01
CA ALA A 83 5.28 -11.59 9.25
C ALA A 83 6.41 -11.17 10.20
N ASP A 84 6.62 -11.92 11.29
CA ASP A 84 7.72 -11.68 12.22
C ASP A 84 9.08 -11.84 11.54
N SER A 85 9.23 -12.87 10.70
CA SER A 85 10.45 -13.08 9.93
C SER A 85 10.74 -11.92 8.98
N TYR A 86 9.71 -11.35 8.35
CA TYR A 86 9.84 -10.14 7.53
C TYR A 86 10.29 -8.94 8.36
N ILE A 87 9.64 -8.69 9.51
CA ILE A 87 10.00 -7.57 10.40
C ILE A 87 11.44 -7.73 10.91
N ILE A 88 11.87 -8.93 11.30
CA ILE A 88 13.26 -9.20 11.71
C ILE A 88 14.24 -8.90 10.55
N GLY A 89 13.88 -9.28 9.32
CA GLY A 89 14.69 -9.01 8.13
C GLY A 89 14.85 -7.52 7.82
N GLU A 90 13.78 -6.74 7.95
CA GLU A 90 13.76 -5.31 7.64
C GLU A 90 14.16 -4.40 8.83
N SER A 91 14.22 -4.94 10.04
CA SER A 91 14.65 -4.20 11.26
C SER A 91 16.16 -4.26 11.54
N THR A 92 16.95 -4.88 10.66
CA THR A 92 18.42 -4.92 10.84
C THR A 92 19.03 -3.51 10.79
N PRO A 93 20.15 -3.23 11.50
CA PRO A 93 20.75 -1.90 11.52
C PRO A 93 21.07 -1.35 10.12
N ARG A 94 21.48 -2.23 9.20
CA ARG A 94 21.75 -1.87 7.81
C ARG A 94 20.49 -1.43 7.08
N ARG A 95 19.37 -2.16 7.23
CA ARG A 95 18.09 -1.82 6.60
C ARG A 95 17.52 -0.53 7.14
N LEU A 96 17.56 -0.34 8.46
CA LEU A 96 17.13 0.90 9.11
C LEU A 96 17.94 2.11 8.60
N ALA A 97 19.26 1.97 8.47
CA ALA A 97 20.11 3.00 7.88
C ALA A 97 19.74 3.31 6.42
N THR A 98 19.43 2.28 5.62
CA THR A 98 18.94 2.47 4.24
C THR A 98 17.65 3.28 4.21
N TYR A 99 16.66 2.97 5.04
CA TYR A 99 15.42 3.74 5.07
C TYR A 99 15.65 5.20 5.46
N ARG A 100 16.54 5.47 6.43
CA ARG A 100 16.92 6.84 6.79
C ARG A 100 17.64 7.57 5.65
N HIS A 101 18.53 6.88 4.94
CA HIS A 101 19.21 7.45 3.78
C HIS A 101 18.24 7.78 2.65
N LEU A 102 17.29 6.87 2.35
CA LEU A 102 16.25 7.12 1.35
C LEU A 102 15.34 8.29 1.76
N ALA A 103 14.98 8.38 3.04
CA ALA A 103 14.21 9.50 3.55
C ALA A 103 14.94 10.83 3.39
N ASP A 104 16.24 10.86 3.70
CA ASP A 104 17.07 12.05 3.53
C ASP A 104 17.21 12.46 2.04
N ALA A 105 17.39 11.47 1.16
CA ALA A 105 17.36 11.70 -0.29
C ALA A 105 16.02 12.28 -0.74
N THR A 106 14.89 11.72 -0.29
CA THR A 106 13.54 12.23 -0.59
C THR A 106 13.33 13.66 -0.12
N LEU A 107 13.76 13.97 1.11
CA LEU A 107 13.64 15.32 1.68
C LEU A 107 14.54 16.34 1.00
N SER A 108 15.71 15.93 0.50
CA SER A 108 16.62 16.78 -0.28
C SER A 108 16.20 16.97 -1.74
N GLY A 109 15.07 16.37 -2.16
CA GLY A 109 14.58 16.43 -3.54
C GLY A 109 15.30 15.48 -4.51
N ASN A 110 16.14 14.58 -3.99
CA ASN A 110 16.84 13.52 -4.73
C ASN A 110 16.20 12.14 -4.50
N GLY A 111 14.95 12.11 -4.05
CA GLY A 111 14.23 10.87 -3.79
C GLY A 111 14.12 10.04 -5.07
N PRO A 112 14.14 8.70 -4.98
CA PRO A 112 13.75 7.87 -6.12
C PRO A 112 12.33 8.29 -6.55
N ASP A 113 12.12 8.47 -7.85
CA ASP A 113 10.78 8.64 -8.43
C ASP A 113 9.96 7.39 -8.08
N VAL A 114 9.29 7.42 -6.93
CA VAL A 114 8.35 6.38 -6.52
C VAL A 114 7.12 6.54 -7.42
N ALA A 115 7.17 5.87 -8.57
CA ALA A 115 6.15 5.92 -9.60
C ALA A 115 4.76 5.40 -9.15
N ASN A 116 4.57 5.02 -7.87
CA ASN A 116 3.32 4.51 -7.34
C ASN A 116 3.05 5.07 -5.93
N GLY A 117 1.97 5.87 -5.78
CA GLY A 117 1.23 5.88 -4.50
C GLY A 117 0.88 7.22 -3.82
N GLY A 118 1.22 8.39 -4.36
CA GLY A 118 0.75 9.68 -3.80
C GLY A 118 -0.14 10.45 -4.79
N PRO A 119 -1.19 11.17 -4.35
CA PRO A 119 -1.94 12.05 -5.24
C PRO A 119 -0.99 13.14 -5.74
N SER A 120 -0.60 13.01 -7.01
CA SER A 120 0.22 13.98 -7.74
C SER A 120 -0.48 15.36 -7.77
N ALA A 121 -0.18 16.19 -6.78
CA ALA A 121 -0.29 17.64 -6.91
C ALA A 121 0.94 18.18 -7.67
N PRO A 122 0.80 19.31 -8.37
CA PRO A 122 1.17 19.42 -9.76
C PRO A 122 2.66 19.66 -10.02
N ARG A 123 3.12 18.97 -11.06
CA ARG A 123 4.34 19.18 -11.84
C ARG A 123 4.40 20.61 -12.42
N ALA A 124 4.59 21.63 -11.59
CA ALA A 124 4.80 23.00 -12.01
C ALA A 124 6.27 23.33 -12.34
N VAL A 125 7.19 22.36 -12.28
CA VAL A 125 8.63 22.64 -12.43
C VAL A 125 9.37 21.77 -13.46
N ALA A 126 8.65 20.97 -14.24
CA ALA A 126 9.27 20.16 -15.31
C ALA A 126 8.62 20.44 -16.67
N LEU A 127 8.66 21.70 -17.08
CA LEU A 127 8.38 22.11 -18.46
C LEU A 127 9.65 22.68 -19.08
N HIS A 128 10.66 21.84 -19.29
CA HIS A 128 11.68 22.01 -20.33
C HIS A 128 12.45 20.69 -20.43
N GLN A 129 11.93 19.76 -21.23
CA GLN A 129 12.66 18.73 -21.99
C GLN A 129 11.70 17.58 -22.34
N GLN A 130 11.09 17.66 -23.52
CA GLN A 130 11.41 16.79 -24.66
C GLN A 130 10.21 16.67 -25.61
N PRO A 131 10.42 16.93 -26.91
CA PRO A 131 9.47 16.56 -27.95
C PRO A 131 9.78 15.14 -28.42
N SER A 132 8.84 14.21 -28.27
CA SER A 132 8.86 12.97 -29.06
C SER A 132 7.47 12.69 -29.61
N LYS A 133 7.47 12.46 -30.92
CA LYS A 133 6.34 12.39 -31.83
C LYS A 133 5.41 11.20 -31.55
N ALA A 134 4.13 11.49 -31.77
CA ALA A 134 3.09 10.69 -32.43
C ALA A 134 2.94 9.20 -32.07
N ALA A 135 1.86 8.91 -31.35
CA ALA A 135 1.04 7.73 -31.62
C ALA A 135 -0.42 8.18 -31.83
N SER A 136 -0.89 7.92 -33.03
CA SER A 136 -2.23 8.12 -33.55
C SER A 136 -3.28 7.27 -32.81
N GLY A 137 -4.48 7.81 -32.62
CA GLY A 137 -5.70 7.02 -32.47
C GLY A 137 -6.46 7.31 -31.19
N GLY A 138 -7.57 8.06 -31.31
CA GLY A 138 -8.56 8.25 -30.26
C GLY A 138 -9.02 9.70 -30.17
N PHE A 139 -10.07 10.04 -30.91
CA PHE A 139 -10.76 11.32 -30.78
C PHE A 139 -11.55 11.32 -29.46
N GLY A 140 -10.85 11.43 -28.33
CA GLY A 140 -11.46 11.73 -27.05
C GLY A 140 -11.84 13.20 -27.05
N MET A 141 -13.14 13.49 -27.09
CA MET A 141 -13.67 14.84 -26.88
C MET A 141 -13.15 15.36 -25.54
N SER A 142 -12.12 16.20 -25.63
CA SER A 142 -11.46 16.77 -24.46
C SER A 142 -12.44 17.66 -23.69
N ALA A 143 -12.27 17.73 -22.37
CA ALA A 143 -13.02 18.62 -21.49
C ALA A 143 -13.06 20.08 -21.98
N ILE A 144 -12.09 20.49 -22.80
CA ILE A 144 -12.00 21.79 -23.46
C ILE A 144 -13.16 22.01 -24.43
N VAL A 145 -13.58 20.99 -25.19
CA VAL A 145 -14.71 21.09 -26.12
C VAL A 145 -16.00 21.37 -25.34
N TYR A 146 -16.23 20.62 -24.26
CA TYR A 146 -17.38 20.85 -23.38
C TYR A 146 -17.34 22.23 -22.74
N PHE A 147 -16.16 22.69 -22.32
CA PHE A 147 -15.97 24.02 -21.75
C PHE A 147 -16.32 25.13 -22.74
N ILE A 148 -15.85 25.01 -23.98
CA ILE A 148 -16.20 25.94 -25.06
C ILE A 148 -17.71 25.90 -25.34
N LEU A 149 -18.31 24.70 -25.43
CA LEU A 149 -19.74 24.53 -25.65
C LEU A 149 -20.57 25.19 -24.53
N THR A 150 -20.15 25.03 -23.28
CA THR A 150 -20.82 25.66 -22.13
C THR A 150 -20.71 27.18 -22.14
N ILE A 151 -19.55 27.73 -22.54
CA ILE A 151 -19.40 29.18 -22.68
C ILE A 151 -20.31 29.71 -23.77
N VAL A 152 -20.35 29.04 -24.94
CA VAL A 152 -21.24 29.44 -26.04
C VAL A 152 -22.70 29.40 -25.60
N LEU A 153 -23.12 28.35 -24.89
CA LEU A 153 -24.48 28.23 -24.37
C LEU A 153 -24.81 29.35 -23.36
N LEU A 154 -23.89 29.68 -22.44
CA LEU A 154 -24.07 30.79 -21.50
C LEU A 154 -24.20 32.14 -22.21
N VAL A 155 -23.41 32.37 -23.26
CA VAL A 155 -23.49 33.59 -24.06
C VAL A 155 -24.85 33.66 -24.76
N VAL A 156 -25.32 32.59 -25.39
CA VAL A 156 -26.65 32.56 -26.04
C VAL A 156 -27.77 32.85 -25.04
N VAL A 157 -27.73 32.23 -23.85
CA VAL A 157 -28.71 32.48 -22.78
C VAL A 157 -28.66 33.93 -22.31
N TYR A 158 -27.46 34.48 -22.11
CA TYR A 158 -27.29 35.89 -21.72
C TYR A 158 -27.87 36.84 -22.78
N TYR A 159 -27.60 36.60 -24.05
CA TYR A 159 -28.13 37.41 -25.15
C TYR A 159 -29.65 37.27 -25.26
N ALA A 160 -30.21 36.06 -25.13
CA ALA A 160 -31.64 35.84 -25.13
C ALA A 160 -32.35 36.53 -23.95
N ALA A 161 -31.74 36.51 -22.76
CA ALA A 161 -32.27 37.18 -21.58
C ALA A 161 -32.20 38.71 -21.68
N ARG A 162 -31.16 39.24 -22.34
CA ARG A 162 -30.93 40.69 -22.42
C ARG A 162 -31.58 41.37 -23.62
N TYR A 163 -31.73 40.66 -24.74
CA TYR A 163 -32.23 41.22 -26.01
C TYR A 163 -33.54 40.56 -26.49
N GLY A 164 -34.04 39.56 -25.77
CA GLY A 164 -35.21 38.77 -26.17
C GLY A 164 -34.85 37.68 -27.18
N VAL A 165 -35.56 36.55 -27.13
CA VAL A 165 -35.32 35.41 -28.03
C VAL A 165 -35.66 35.82 -29.47
N PRO A 166 -34.71 35.75 -30.43
CA PRO A 166 -35.05 35.96 -31.83
C PRO A 166 -36.00 34.85 -32.26
N LYS A 167 -37.21 35.22 -32.72
CA LYS A 167 -38.11 34.28 -33.39
C LYS A 167 -37.42 33.82 -34.68
N VAL A 168 -36.82 32.63 -34.64
CA VAL A 168 -36.40 31.94 -35.86
C VAL A 168 -37.67 31.55 -36.58
N GLY A 169 -38.05 32.35 -37.59
CA GLY A 169 -39.19 32.08 -38.45
C GLY A 169 -38.97 30.77 -39.22
N GLY A 170 -40.06 30.01 -39.40
CA GLY A 170 -40.11 28.84 -40.27
C GLY A 170 -40.12 29.19 -41.75
#